data_AF-A0A7S3N027-F1
#
_entry.id   AF-A0A7S3N027-F1
#
_cell.length_a   1.000
_cell.length_b   1.000
_cell.length_c   1.000
_cell.angle_alpha   90.00
_cell.angle_beta   90.00
_cell.angle_gamma   90.00
#
_symmetry.space_group_name_H-M   'P 1'
#
loop_
_entity.id
_entity.type
_entity.pdbx_description
1 polymer ?
#
loop_
_entity_poly.entity_id
_entity_poly.type
_entity_poly.pdbx_seq_one_letter_code
_entity_poly.pdbx_strand_id
1 'polypeptide(L)'
;FKIKMLTSQRRAGQRLLNLAKMVSTPARGLKLHEYQAGNILNSYKVPIPIGHVAFTQREAFDIAEKFDDGCVVKSQILGGGRGMGHIKETGYQGGVKVCGDSQEAKHIACEFLGNHLITKQAPDGLLVNSVYIVQKLGIEKEMYLSLTLDRTASAPVFIYSPAGGMSIEDVAEEDPSQIYKLHVNPFEGPDVEALIKAADHLGIPEQKSQLVWLMKSMYDCFMEKDCDMVEINPLVLTKDNKVLAADSKMTVDDNAIFRQHDLKEMEDRTQLNEKEAHAEKYDLNYIHIGGNIGCLVNGAGLAMSTMDIIKLYGGEPANFLDVGGSADADQMTEAMKLLNNDPEVSAIFVNIFGGILKCDVLTQSILQAAKQVGLKKPIVLRLKGTNSDIAKEMLKGKETELGIFYEEDFDTAAQKVANLVKCQ
;
A
#
# COMPACT_ATOMS: atom_id res chain seq x y z
N PHE A 1 13.98 48.00 7.47
CA PHE A 1 14.83 46.85 7.84
C PHE A 1 14.06 45.66 8.43
N LYS A 2 13.01 45.82 9.25
CA LYS A 2 12.21 44.69 9.80
C LYS A 2 11.31 43.92 8.80
N ILE A 3 10.95 44.49 7.65
CA ILE A 3 10.07 43.84 6.65
C ILE A 3 10.82 42.90 5.69
N LYS A 4 12.13 43.10 5.48
CA LYS A 4 12.98 42.21 4.65
C LYS A 4 13.40 40.92 5.37
N MET A 5 13.40 40.90 6.71
CA MET A 5 13.75 39.71 7.50
C MET A 5 12.59 38.71 7.60
N LEU A 6 11.34 39.19 7.69
CA LEU A 6 10.14 38.34 7.69
C LEU A 6 9.88 37.68 6.33
N THR A 7 10.28 38.32 5.23
CA THR A 7 10.14 37.76 3.88
C THR A 7 11.26 36.77 3.54
N SER A 8 12.46 36.88 4.12
CA SER A 8 13.52 35.87 3.94
C SER A 8 13.27 34.61 4.78
N GLN A 9 12.69 34.73 5.98
CA GLN A 9 12.27 33.57 6.78
C GLN A 9 11.10 32.80 6.16
N ARG A 10 10.11 33.50 5.56
CA ARG A 10 9.04 32.82 4.79
C ARG A 10 9.57 32.09 3.56
N ARG A 11 10.52 32.68 2.81
CA ARG A 11 11.14 32.02 1.65
C ARG A 11 12.06 30.85 2.04
N ALA A 12 12.71 30.90 3.20
CA ALA A 12 13.48 29.77 3.74
C ALA A 12 12.56 28.63 4.20
N GLY A 13 11.45 28.94 4.88
CA GLY A 13 10.42 27.97 5.26
C GLY A 13 9.74 27.30 4.06
N GLN A 14 9.43 28.07 3.00
CA GLN A 14 8.87 27.51 1.76
C GLN A 14 9.87 26.62 0.99
N ARG A 15 11.18 26.91 1.06
CA ARG A 15 12.21 26.06 0.45
C ARG A 15 12.42 24.75 1.22
N LEU A 16 12.29 24.76 2.55
CA LEU A 16 12.34 23.55 3.38
C LEU A 16 11.09 22.67 3.18
N LEU A 17 9.91 23.28 3.05
CA LEU A 17 8.67 22.57 2.69
C LEU A 17 8.74 21.90 1.31
N ASN A 18 9.46 22.48 0.34
CA ASN A 18 9.65 21.89 -0.98
C ASN A 18 10.75 20.80 -1.03
N LEU A 19 11.55 20.63 0.02
CA LEU A 19 12.60 19.60 0.12
C LEU A 19 12.15 18.37 0.90
N ALA A 20 11.09 18.48 1.71
CA ALA A 20 10.45 17.34 2.33
C ALA A 20 9.43 16.75 1.34
N LYS A 21 9.82 15.72 0.59
CA LYS A 21 8.82 14.80 0.04
C LYS A 21 8.03 14.27 1.23
N MET A 22 6.78 14.71 1.39
CA MET A 22 5.88 14.16 2.40
C MET A 22 5.86 12.64 2.24
N VAL A 23 5.95 11.91 3.35
CA VAL A 23 5.85 10.45 3.33
C VAL A 23 4.49 10.09 2.72
N SER A 24 4.49 9.28 1.66
CA SER A 24 3.25 8.80 1.05
C SER A 24 2.45 8.04 2.10
N THR A 25 1.21 8.46 2.36
CA THR A 25 0.32 7.79 3.30
C THR A 25 0.07 6.37 2.81
N PRO A 26 0.43 5.34 3.59
CA PRO A 26 0.15 3.97 3.20
C PRO A 26 -1.35 3.73 3.41
N ALA A 27 -2.04 3.33 2.35
CA ALA A 27 -3.46 2.97 2.41
C ALA A 27 -3.59 1.50 2.84
N ARG A 28 -4.44 1.25 3.83
CA ARG A 28 -4.91 -0.09 4.15
C ARG A 28 -6.15 -0.40 3.34
N GLY A 29 -6.23 -1.65 2.94
CA GLY A 29 -7.34 -2.23 2.21
C GLY A 29 -6.92 -3.65 1.85
N LEU A 30 -7.85 -4.59 1.93
CA LEU A 30 -7.58 -5.96 1.49
C LEU A 30 -7.33 -5.91 -0.01
N LYS A 31 -6.16 -6.37 -0.44
CA LYS A 31 -5.77 -6.44 -1.85
C LYS A 31 -5.95 -7.85 -2.36
N LEU A 32 -6.49 -7.98 -3.56
CA LEU A 32 -6.65 -9.25 -4.23
C LEU A 32 -5.64 -9.40 -5.37
N HIS A 33 -5.16 -10.64 -5.56
CA HIS A 33 -4.37 -10.99 -6.73
C HIS A 33 -5.21 -10.85 -8.01
N GLU A 34 -4.54 -10.69 -9.14
CA GLU A 34 -5.21 -10.51 -10.44
C GLU A 34 -6.19 -11.65 -10.74
N TYR A 35 -5.80 -12.90 -10.51
CA TYR A 35 -6.69 -14.05 -10.75
C TYR A 35 -7.94 -14.04 -9.85
N GLN A 36 -7.82 -13.54 -8.62
CA GLN A 36 -8.94 -13.43 -7.66
C GLN A 36 -9.88 -12.30 -8.09
N ALA A 37 -9.32 -11.11 -8.33
CA ALA A 37 -10.07 -9.95 -8.81
C ALA A 37 -10.80 -10.26 -10.13
N GLY A 38 -10.11 -10.90 -11.08
CA GLY A 38 -10.68 -11.32 -12.36
C GLY A 38 -11.82 -12.32 -12.18
N ASN A 39 -11.67 -13.33 -11.33
CA ASN A 39 -12.73 -14.31 -11.05
C ASN A 39 -13.97 -13.67 -10.43
N ILE A 40 -13.79 -12.73 -9.50
CA ILE A 40 -14.89 -11.97 -8.90
C ILE A 40 -15.59 -11.16 -9.99
N LEU A 41 -14.85 -10.37 -10.78
CA LEU A 41 -15.40 -9.57 -11.89
C LEU A 41 -16.17 -10.44 -12.89
N ASN A 42 -15.65 -11.61 -13.24
CA ASN A 42 -16.32 -12.56 -14.13
C ASN A 42 -17.61 -13.12 -13.52
N SER A 43 -17.70 -13.27 -12.20
CA SER A 43 -18.96 -13.66 -11.53
C SER A 43 -20.06 -12.61 -11.70
N TYR A 44 -19.68 -11.32 -11.72
CA TYR A 44 -20.52 -10.16 -12.10
C TYR A 44 -20.65 -9.95 -13.61
N LYS A 45 -20.13 -10.91 -14.39
CA LYS A 45 -20.19 -10.96 -15.84
C LYS A 45 -19.26 -9.98 -16.57
N VAL A 46 -18.36 -9.28 -15.89
CA VAL A 46 -17.30 -8.52 -16.57
C VAL A 46 -16.44 -9.49 -17.38
N PRO A 47 -16.32 -9.33 -18.72
CA PRO A 47 -15.56 -10.25 -19.55
C PRO A 47 -14.07 -10.18 -19.22
N ILE A 48 -13.46 -11.34 -18.93
CA ILE A 48 -12.02 -11.50 -18.73
C ILE A 48 -11.46 -12.51 -19.74
N PRO A 49 -10.15 -12.49 -20.01
CA PRO A 49 -9.48 -13.56 -20.73
C PRO A 49 -9.58 -14.89 -19.97
N ILE A 50 -9.60 -16.00 -20.70
CA ILE A 50 -9.52 -17.33 -20.08
C ILE A 50 -8.14 -17.48 -19.44
N GLY A 51 -8.09 -17.89 -18.18
CA GLY A 51 -6.83 -18.14 -17.49
C GLY A 51 -7.00 -19.01 -16.25
N HIS A 52 -5.89 -19.60 -15.80
CA HIS A 52 -5.85 -20.40 -14.59
C HIS A 52 -4.56 -20.14 -13.80
N VAL A 53 -4.66 -20.22 -12.48
CA VAL A 53 -3.52 -20.08 -11.58
C VAL A 53 -2.74 -21.40 -11.49
N ALA A 54 -1.42 -21.31 -11.42
CA ALA A 54 -0.51 -22.41 -11.16
C ALA A 54 0.38 -22.08 -9.95
N PHE A 55 0.54 -23.07 -9.07
CA PHE A 55 1.43 -23.02 -7.91
C PHE A 55 2.71 -23.81 -8.15
N THR A 56 2.77 -24.58 -9.24
CA THR A 56 3.96 -25.31 -9.65
C THR A 56 4.27 -25.09 -11.13
N GLN A 57 5.53 -25.22 -11.50
CA GLN A 57 5.94 -25.21 -12.91
C GLN A 57 5.24 -26.30 -13.73
N ARG A 58 4.85 -27.43 -13.12
CA ARG A 58 4.13 -28.51 -13.82
C ARG A 58 2.69 -28.12 -14.10
N GLU A 59 2.00 -27.51 -13.15
CA GLU A 59 0.65 -26.96 -13.38
C GLU A 59 0.68 -25.88 -14.47
N ALA A 60 1.70 -25.01 -14.48
CA ALA A 60 1.86 -24.00 -15.52
C ALA A 60 1.98 -24.63 -16.92
N PHE A 61 2.74 -25.73 -17.04
CA PHE A 61 2.82 -26.53 -18.27
C PHE A 61 1.44 -27.08 -18.68
N ASP A 62 0.75 -27.77 -17.77
CA ASP A 62 -0.51 -28.45 -18.04
C ASP A 62 -1.65 -27.45 -18.39
N ILE A 63 -1.61 -26.24 -17.84
CA ILE A 63 -2.54 -25.17 -18.21
C ILE A 63 -2.19 -24.60 -19.58
N ALA A 64 -0.91 -24.35 -19.85
CA ALA A 64 -0.46 -23.78 -21.12
C ALA A 64 -0.75 -24.70 -22.32
N GLU A 65 -0.78 -26.03 -22.13
CA GLU A 65 -1.19 -26.99 -23.18
C GLU A 65 -2.62 -26.78 -23.69
N LYS A 66 -3.46 -26.03 -22.97
CA LYS A 66 -4.85 -25.73 -23.37
C LYS A 66 -4.95 -24.52 -24.30
N PHE A 67 -3.83 -23.84 -24.59
CA PHE A 67 -3.81 -22.61 -25.40
C PHE A 67 -2.98 -22.82 -26.67
N ASP A 68 -3.67 -23.06 -27.79
CA ASP A 68 -3.02 -23.36 -29.09
C ASP A 68 -2.19 -22.18 -29.65
N ASP A 69 -2.61 -20.94 -29.38
CA ASP A 69 -1.97 -19.71 -29.88
C ASP A 69 -0.91 -19.13 -28.92
N GLY A 70 -0.54 -19.91 -27.90
CA GLY A 70 0.33 -19.50 -26.81
C GLY A 70 -0.41 -18.75 -25.69
N CYS A 71 0.36 -18.30 -24.71
CA CYS A 71 -0.14 -17.82 -23.43
C CYS A 71 0.60 -16.58 -22.95
N VAL A 72 0.14 -16.03 -21.82
CA VAL A 72 0.86 -15.05 -21.02
C VAL A 72 1.04 -15.61 -19.62
N VAL A 73 2.26 -15.69 -19.13
CA VAL A 73 2.60 -16.02 -17.73
C VAL A 73 2.75 -14.73 -16.94
N LYS A 74 1.93 -14.56 -15.90
CA LYS A 74 1.93 -13.36 -15.06
C LYS A 74 2.21 -13.74 -13.60
N SER A 75 3.30 -13.24 -13.03
CA SER A 75 3.58 -13.38 -11.59
C SER A 75 2.44 -12.80 -10.75
N GLN A 76 1.99 -13.51 -9.73
CA GLN A 76 0.96 -13.03 -8.82
C GLN A 76 1.63 -12.45 -7.57
N ILE A 77 1.65 -11.11 -7.51
CA ILE A 77 2.08 -10.32 -6.36
C ILE A 77 1.09 -9.17 -6.14
N LEU A 78 0.95 -8.69 -4.90
CA LEU A 78 0.08 -7.55 -4.56
C LEU A 78 0.75 -6.18 -4.79
N GLY A 79 1.53 -6.09 -5.87
CA GLY A 79 2.22 -4.89 -6.33
C GLY A 79 2.08 -4.69 -7.84
N GLY A 80 1.91 -3.43 -8.28
CA GLY A 80 1.84 -3.07 -9.69
C GLY A 80 3.21 -3.01 -10.37
N GLY A 81 3.22 -2.74 -11.68
CA GLY A 81 4.46 -2.57 -12.46
C GLY A 81 5.22 -3.87 -12.74
N ARG A 82 4.56 -5.02 -12.65
CA ARG A 82 5.15 -6.36 -12.81
C ARG A 82 5.95 -6.52 -14.09
N GLY A 83 5.42 -6.03 -15.23
CA GLY A 83 6.09 -6.14 -16.53
C GLY A 83 7.48 -5.48 -16.59
N MET A 84 7.70 -4.41 -15.82
CA MET A 84 8.97 -3.67 -15.75
C MET A 84 9.86 -4.08 -14.56
N GLY A 85 9.43 -5.07 -13.78
CA GLY A 85 10.17 -5.54 -12.61
C GLY A 85 11.34 -6.46 -12.97
N HIS A 86 12.01 -7.00 -11.96
CA HIS A 86 13.00 -8.06 -12.13
C HIS A 86 13.01 -8.99 -10.91
N ILE A 87 13.37 -10.25 -11.15
CA ILE A 87 13.54 -11.25 -10.10
C ILE A 87 14.85 -10.99 -9.35
N LYS A 88 14.77 -10.87 -8.02
CA LYS A 88 15.89 -10.51 -7.16
C LYS A 88 17.00 -11.57 -7.16
N GLU A 89 16.62 -12.84 -7.13
CA GLU A 89 17.53 -13.98 -6.98
C GLU A 89 18.28 -14.30 -8.27
N THR A 90 17.62 -14.20 -9.43
CA THR A 90 18.17 -14.61 -10.73
C THR A 90 18.51 -13.44 -11.65
N GLY A 91 18.01 -12.23 -11.37
CA GLY A 91 18.11 -11.08 -12.26
C GLY A 91 17.19 -11.15 -13.49
N TYR A 92 16.31 -12.16 -13.55
CA TYR A 92 15.38 -12.35 -14.67
C TYR A 92 14.46 -11.14 -14.83
N GLN A 93 14.36 -10.61 -16.06
CA GLN A 93 13.68 -9.34 -16.32
C GLN A 93 12.18 -9.55 -16.59
N GLY A 94 11.34 -8.79 -15.90
CA GLY A 94 9.89 -8.73 -16.06
C GLY A 94 9.13 -9.87 -15.40
N GLY A 95 8.00 -9.55 -14.75
CA GLY A 95 7.05 -10.50 -14.15
C GLY A 95 5.84 -10.84 -15.04
N VAL A 96 5.82 -10.36 -16.29
CA VAL A 96 4.77 -10.66 -17.28
C VAL A 96 5.46 -11.04 -18.59
N LYS A 97 5.19 -12.25 -19.09
CA LYS A 97 5.84 -12.80 -20.29
C LYS A 97 4.85 -13.47 -21.21
N VAL A 98 4.99 -13.22 -22.50
CA VAL A 98 4.27 -13.97 -23.53
C VAL A 98 5.04 -15.25 -23.81
N CYS A 99 4.36 -16.40 -23.80
CA CYS A 99 4.87 -17.72 -24.14
C CYS A 99 4.27 -18.19 -25.47
N GLY A 100 5.10 -18.81 -26.32
CA GLY A 100 4.68 -19.46 -27.54
C GLY A 100 4.19 -20.89 -27.33
N ASP A 101 4.70 -21.58 -26.31
CA ASP A 101 4.34 -22.97 -26.02
C ASP A 101 4.38 -23.30 -24.50
N SER A 102 3.94 -24.52 -24.16
CA SER A 102 3.85 -25.00 -22.79
C SER A 102 5.20 -25.24 -22.11
N GLN A 103 6.27 -25.56 -22.85
CA GLN A 103 7.60 -25.71 -22.29
C GLN A 103 8.19 -24.36 -21.89
N GLU A 104 7.99 -23.34 -22.72
CA GLU A 104 8.37 -21.97 -22.39
C GLU A 104 7.60 -21.47 -21.15
N ALA A 105 6.30 -21.72 -21.08
CA ALA A 105 5.49 -21.38 -19.91
C ALA A 105 6.01 -22.03 -18.61
N LYS A 106 6.40 -23.31 -18.69
CA LYS A 106 7.04 -24.04 -17.58
C LYS A 106 8.35 -23.39 -17.13
N HIS A 107 9.19 -23.02 -18.09
CA HIS A 107 10.48 -22.38 -17.79
C HIS A 107 10.28 -21.02 -17.12
N ILE A 108 9.40 -20.18 -17.66
CA ILE A 108 9.08 -18.87 -17.06
C ILE A 108 8.51 -19.05 -15.64
N ALA A 109 7.61 -20.01 -15.44
CA ALA A 109 7.07 -20.31 -14.11
C ALA A 109 8.17 -20.73 -13.12
N CYS A 110 9.21 -21.46 -13.58
CA CYS A 110 10.36 -21.82 -12.75
C CYS A 110 11.20 -20.60 -12.34
N GLU A 111 11.32 -19.58 -13.21
CA GLU A 111 12.03 -18.34 -12.88
C GLU A 111 11.24 -17.49 -11.88
N PHE A 112 9.92 -17.56 -11.91
CA PHE A 112 9.05 -16.75 -11.05
C PHE A 112 8.83 -17.41 -9.69
N LEU A 113 8.35 -18.65 -9.65
CA LEU A 113 7.86 -19.30 -8.44
C LEU A 113 8.97 -19.48 -7.40
N GLY A 114 8.69 -19.03 -6.17
CA GLY A 114 9.61 -19.12 -5.04
C GLY A 114 10.69 -18.02 -4.99
N ASN A 115 10.72 -17.12 -5.97
CA ASN A 115 11.61 -15.97 -6.01
C ASN A 115 10.86 -14.66 -5.73
N HIS A 116 11.60 -13.57 -5.48
CA HIS A 116 11.03 -12.25 -5.18
C HIS A 116 11.05 -11.34 -6.42
N LEU A 117 9.88 -10.83 -6.80
CA LEU A 117 9.75 -9.84 -7.86
C LEU A 117 9.84 -8.43 -7.29
N ILE A 118 10.88 -7.69 -7.69
CA ILE A 118 11.06 -6.27 -7.39
C ILE A 118 10.34 -5.44 -8.44
N THR A 119 9.55 -4.46 -8.01
CA THR A 119 8.91 -3.47 -8.88
C THR A 119 9.07 -2.06 -8.31
N LYS A 120 8.71 -1.02 -9.09
CA LYS A 120 8.66 0.37 -8.58
C LYS A 120 7.76 0.52 -7.35
N GLN A 121 6.73 -0.32 -7.21
CA GLN A 121 5.77 -0.32 -6.10
C GLN A 121 6.14 -1.29 -4.97
N ALA A 122 7.12 -2.17 -5.18
CA ALA A 122 7.60 -3.16 -4.21
C ALA A 122 9.14 -3.24 -4.27
N PRO A 123 9.84 -2.23 -3.73
CA PRO A 123 11.31 -2.14 -3.84
C PRO A 123 12.05 -3.27 -3.12
N ASP A 124 11.50 -3.79 -2.02
CA ASP A 124 12.09 -4.89 -1.26
C ASP A 124 11.90 -6.27 -1.93
N GLY A 125 10.99 -6.32 -2.90
CA GLY A 125 10.54 -7.51 -3.60
C GLY A 125 9.38 -8.20 -2.88
N LEU A 126 8.45 -8.77 -3.66
CA LEU A 126 7.36 -9.61 -3.15
C LEU A 126 7.55 -11.04 -3.63
N LEU A 127 7.35 -12.00 -2.73
CA LEU A 127 7.46 -13.43 -3.03
C LEU A 127 6.39 -13.84 -4.03
N VAL A 128 6.80 -14.48 -5.12
CA VAL A 128 5.88 -15.02 -6.12
C VAL A 128 5.53 -16.46 -5.76
N ASN A 129 4.38 -16.66 -5.11
CA ASN A 129 3.88 -17.99 -4.71
C ASN A 129 3.02 -18.65 -5.78
N SER A 130 2.54 -17.89 -6.75
CA SER A 130 1.76 -18.41 -7.86
C SER A 130 1.96 -17.59 -9.14
N VAL A 131 1.66 -18.20 -10.28
CA VAL A 131 1.63 -17.55 -11.58
C VAL A 131 0.26 -17.74 -12.22
N TYR A 132 -0.21 -16.72 -12.93
CA TYR A 132 -1.46 -16.77 -13.67
C TYR A 132 -1.15 -16.98 -15.15
N ILE A 133 -1.63 -18.10 -15.70
CA ILE A 133 -1.44 -18.47 -17.10
C ILE A 133 -2.72 -18.08 -17.85
N VAL A 134 -2.59 -17.13 -18.75
CA VAL A 134 -3.72 -16.47 -19.41
C VAL A 134 -3.64 -16.65 -20.91
N GLN A 135 -4.78 -16.79 -21.57
CA GLN A 135 -4.90 -16.80 -23.02
C GLN A 135 -4.24 -15.55 -23.62
N LYS A 136 -3.44 -15.74 -24.66
CA LYS A 136 -2.89 -14.64 -25.46
C LYS A 136 -4.00 -13.96 -26.26
N LEU A 137 -4.14 -12.64 -26.13
CA LEU A 137 -5.16 -11.86 -26.82
C LEU A 137 -4.64 -11.26 -28.12
N GLY A 138 -5.46 -11.25 -29.16
CA GLY A 138 -5.26 -10.40 -30.33
C GLY A 138 -5.69 -8.97 -30.03
N ILE A 139 -4.81 -8.17 -29.43
CA ILE A 139 -5.10 -6.78 -29.02
C ILE A 139 -5.18 -5.87 -30.24
N GLU A 140 -6.26 -5.10 -30.35
CA GLU A 140 -6.45 -4.01 -31.31
C GLU A 140 -6.19 -2.66 -30.64
N LYS A 141 -6.68 -2.48 -29.41
CA LYS A 141 -6.53 -1.24 -28.64
C LYS A 141 -6.50 -1.51 -27.14
N GLU A 142 -5.65 -0.78 -26.43
CA GLU A 142 -5.55 -0.79 -24.98
C GLU A 142 -6.07 0.54 -24.42
N MET A 143 -6.91 0.45 -23.39
CA MET A 143 -7.55 1.58 -22.71
C MET A 143 -7.39 1.40 -21.21
N TYR A 144 -7.71 2.44 -20.45
CA TYR A 144 -7.71 2.42 -18.99
C TYR A 144 -9.14 2.63 -18.47
N LEU A 145 -9.52 1.85 -17.46
CA LEU A 145 -10.79 2.02 -16.75
C LEU A 145 -10.59 1.70 -15.26
N SER A 146 -11.05 2.58 -14.39
CA SER A 146 -11.11 2.33 -12.95
C SER A 146 -12.37 2.91 -12.35
N LEU A 147 -12.78 2.38 -11.20
CA LEU A 147 -13.86 2.86 -10.35
C LEU A 147 -13.33 2.95 -8.92
N THR A 148 -13.46 4.12 -8.30
CA THR A 148 -13.04 4.39 -6.92
C THR A 148 -13.95 5.44 -6.28
N LEU A 149 -13.69 5.82 -5.02
CA LEU A 149 -14.44 6.86 -4.31
C LEU A 149 -13.76 8.23 -4.46
N ASP A 150 -14.46 9.19 -5.05
CA ASP A 150 -14.06 10.60 -4.99
C ASP A 150 -14.47 11.17 -3.63
N ARG A 151 -13.50 11.34 -2.74
CA ARG A 151 -13.72 11.89 -1.40
C ARG A 151 -14.21 13.34 -1.41
N THR A 152 -13.92 14.12 -2.45
CA THR A 152 -14.40 15.51 -2.56
C THR A 152 -15.87 15.53 -2.96
N ALA A 153 -16.24 14.71 -3.93
CA ALA A 153 -17.63 14.58 -4.38
C ALA A 153 -18.49 13.69 -3.46
N SER A 154 -17.85 12.92 -2.57
CA SER A 154 -18.49 11.89 -1.73
C SER A 154 -19.29 10.88 -2.56
N ALA A 155 -18.76 10.48 -3.71
CA ALA A 155 -19.45 9.62 -4.68
C ALA A 155 -18.47 8.68 -5.40
N PRO A 156 -18.93 7.49 -5.83
CA PRO A 156 -18.16 6.67 -6.76
C PRO A 156 -17.86 7.43 -8.05
N VAL A 157 -16.66 7.26 -8.58
CA VAL A 157 -16.20 7.90 -9.81
C VAL A 157 -15.50 6.88 -10.71
N PHE A 158 -15.98 6.78 -11.95
CA PHE A 158 -15.21 6.13 -13.00
C PHE A 158 -14.12 7.09 -13.48
N ILE A 159 -12.88 6.61 -13.53
CA ILE A 159 -11.76 7.30 -14.16
C ILE A 159 -11.33 6.43 -15.34
N TYR A 160 -11.34 6.99 -16.55
CA TYR A 160 -11.08 6.24 -17.77
C TYR A 160 -10.30 7.08 -18.79
N SER A 161 -9.52 6.41 -19.64
CA SER A 161 -8.66 7.05 -20.64
C SER A 161 -8.50 6.15 -21.89
N PRO A 162 -8.46 6.73 -23.10
CA PRO A 162 -8.12 5.99 -24.31
C PRO A 162 -6.64 5.54 -24.34
N ALA A 163 -5.79 6.08 -23.47
CA ALA A 163 -4.42 5.63 -23.25
C ALA A 163 -4.36 4.59 -22.12
N GLY A 164 -4.34 3.30 -22.49
CA GLY A 164 -4.13 2.17 -21.57
C GLY A 164 -2.73 1.56 -21.65
N GLY A 165 -2.45 0.59 -20.78
CA GLY A 165 -1.19 -0.18 -20.81
C GLY A 165 0.00 0.50 -20.12
N MET A 166 -0.21 1.69 -19.55
CA MET A 166 0.77 2.46 -18.77
C MET A 166 0.18 2.97 -17.46
N SER A 167 1.01 3.56 -16.59
CA SER A 167 0.58 4.18 -15.34
C SER A 167 -0.33 5.37 -15.66
N ILE A 168 -1.52 5.38 -15.06
CA ILE A 168 -2.48 6.48 -15.25
C ILE A 168 -1.98 7.78 -14.63
N GLU A 169 -1.13 7.69 -13.62
CA GLU A 169 -0.46 8.83 -12.99
C GLU A 169 0.51 9.51 -13.96
N ASP A 170 1.27 8.74 -14.73
CA ASP A 170 2.16 9.28 -15.76
C ASP A 170 1.33 9.99 -16.87
N VAL A 171 0.19 9.40 -17.29
CA VAL A 171 -0.75 10.05 -18.23
C VAL A 171 -1.32 11.34 -17.65
N ALA A 172 -1.62 11.37 -16.35
CA ALA A 172 -2.16 12.56 -15.69
C ALA A 172 -1.15 13.71 -15.64
N GLU A 173 0.14 13.40 -15.53
CA GLU A 173 1.23 14.38 -15.52
C GLU A 173 1.57 14.87 -16.94
N GLU A 174 1.62 13.97 -17.92
CA GLU A 174 1.99 14.27 -19.30
C GLU A 174 0.84 14.91 -20.12
N ASP A 175 -0.36 14.32 -20.07
CA ASP A 175 -1.53 14.79 -20.80
C ASP A 175 -2.84 14.54 -20.03
N PRO A 176 -3.16 15.41 -19.05
CA PRO A 176 -4.38 15.28 -18.25
C PRO A 176 -5.67 15.40 -19.07
N SER A 177 -5.61 15.86 -20.32
CA SER A 177 -6.80 15.97 -21.19
C SER A 177 -7.32 14.61 -21.66
N GLN A 178 -6.51 13.55 -21.57
CA GLN A 178 -6.91 12.17 -21.89
C GLN A 178 -7.62 11.47 -20.73
N ILE A 179 -7.69 12.09 -19.55
CA ILE A 179 -8.32 11.49 -18.38
C ILE A 179 -9.72 12.06 -18.21
N TYR A 180 -10.69 11.17 -18.33
CA TYR A 180 -12.09 11.48 -18.13
C TYR A 180 -12.57 10.97 -16.79
N LYS A 181 -13.50 11.70 -16.18
CA LYS A 181 -14.15 11.34 -14.92
C LYS A 181 -15.66 11.31 -15.12
N LEU A 182 -16.29 10.27 -14.60
CA LEU A 182 -17.74 10.12 -14.55
C LEU A 182 -18.16 9.77 -13.13
N HIS A 183 -18.72 10.74 -12.42
CA HIS A 183 -19.30 10.54 -11.10
C HIS A 183 -20.64 9.81 -11.20
N VAL A 184 -20.87 8.90 -10.26
CA VAL A 184 -22.07 8.07 -10.18
C VAL A 184 -22.83 8.42 -8.91
N ASN A 185 -24.14 8.63 -9.01
CA ASN A 185 -24.99 8.77 -7.85
C ASN A 185 -25.12 7.40 -7.14
N PRO A 186 -24.70 7.26 -5.87
CA PRO A 186 -24.70 5.97 -5.18
C PRO A 186 -26.11 5.40 -4.93
N PHE A 187 -27.17 6.22 -5.03
CA PHE A 187 -28.55 5.78 -4.85
C PHE A 187 -29.24 5.37 -6.15
N GLU A 188 -28.80 5.92 -7.29
CA GLU A 188 -29.41 5.69 -8.60
C GLU A 188 -28.58 4.73 -9.47
N GLY A 189 -27.29 4.62 -9.19
CA GLY A 189 -26.34 3.89 -10.04
C GLY A 189 -25.93 4.70 -11.29
N PRO A 190 -25.16 4.07 -12.19
CA PRO A 190 -24.59 4.78 -13.35
C PRO A 190 -25.64 5.04 -14.43
N ASP A 191 -25.72 6.31 -14.85
CA ASP A 191 -26.58 6.75 -15.96
C ASP A 191 -26.12 6.19 -17.31
N VAL A 192 -27.06 5.64 -18.07
CA VAL A 192 -26.77 4.95 -19.35
C VAL A 192 -26.24 5.91 -20.41
N GLU A 193 -26.79 7.12 -20.51
CA GLU A 193 -26.33 8.09 -21.50
C GLU A 193 -24.89 8.54 -21.20
N ALA A 194 -24.57 8.71 -19.92
CA ALA A 194 -23.21 9.02 -19.49
C ALA A 194 -22.22 7.88 -19.79
N LEU A 195 -22.62 6.62 -19.58
CA LEU A 195 -21.81 5.46 -19.95
C LEU A 195 -21.61 5.35 -21.48
N ILE A 196 -22.62 5.69 -22.27
CA ILE A 196 -22.49 5.73 -23.74
C ILE A 196 -21.46 6.78 -24.16
N LYS A 197 -21.49 7.98 -23.56
CA LYS A 197 -20.48 9.03 -23.83
C LYS A 197 -19.07 8.57 -23.46
N ALA A 198 -18.92 7.76 -22.40
CA ALA A 198 -17.62 7.18 -22.06
C ALA A 198 -17.07 6.28 -23.17
N ALA A 199 -17.92 5.54 -23.90
CA ALA A 199 -17.50 4.75 -25.06
C ALA A 199 -16.94 5.60 -26.21
N ASP A 200 -17.54 6.77 -26.43
CA ASP A 200 -17.09 7.72 -27.45
C ASP A 200 -15.72 8.31 -27.08
N HIS A 201 -15.52 8.69 -25.81
CA HIS A 201 -14.24 9.18 -25.29
C HIS A 201 -13.13 8.11 -25.34
N LEU A 202 -13.47 6.87 -25.00
CA LEU A 202 -12.55 5.73 -25.12
C LEU A 202 -12.26 5.36 -26.58
N GLY A 203 -12.99 5.93 -27.54
CA GLY A 203 -12.80 5.73 -28.97
C GLY A 203 -13.11 4.29 -29.40
N ILE A 204 -14.20 3.72 -28.85
CA ILE A 204 -14.76 2.41 -29.24
C ILE A 204 -16.29 2.51 -29.45
N PRO A 205 -16.77 3.45 -30.28
CA PRO A 205 -18.21 3.73 -30.41
C PRO A 205 -19.00 2.51 -30.91
N GLU A 206 -18.40 1.65 -31.74
CA GLU A 206 -19.06 0.45 -32.26
C GLU A 206 -19.28 -0.62 -31.18
N GLN A 207 -18.52 -0.60 -30.08
CA GLN A 207 -18.62 -1.53 -28.96
C GLN A 207 -19.30 -0.89 -27.72
N LYS A 208 -20.01 0.24 -27.88
CA LYS A 208 -20.66 0.96 -26.76
C LYS A 208 -21.52 0.07 -25.87
N SER A 209 -22.28 -0.85 -26.45
CA SER A 209 -23.14 -1.76 -25.67
C SER A 209 -22.35 -2.70 -24.77
N GLN A 210 -21.19 -3.20 -25.23
CA GLN A 210 -20.31 -4.04 -24.41
C GLN A 210 -19.71 -3.23 -23.27
N LEU A 211 -19.24 -2.00 -23.55
CA LEU A 211 -18.66 -1.14 -22.53
C LEU A 211 -19.69 -0.72 -21.47
N VAL A 212 -20.89 -0.29 -21.88
CA VAL A 212 -21.97 0.11 -20.95
C VAL A 212 -22.29 -1.03 -19.99
N TRP A 213 -22.42 -2.25 -20.50
CA TRP A 213 -22.71 -3.39 -19.67
C TRP A 213 -21.54 -3.77 -18.75
N LEU A 214 -20.31 -3.73 -19.26
CA LEU A 214 -19.09 -3.94 -18.46
C LEU A 214 -19.00 -2.93 -17.30
N MET A 215 -19.18 -1.64 -17.56
CA MET A 215 -19.12 -0.60 -16.53
C MET A 215 -20.24 -0.76 -15.50
N LYS A 216 -21.45 -1.17 -15.91
CA LYS A 216 -22.53 -1.49 -14.97
C LYS A 216 -22.18 -2.69 -14.09
N SER A 217 -21.75 -3.79 -14.68
CA SER A 217 -21.32 -4.99 -13.95
C SER A 217 -20.16 -4.70 -12.99
N MET A 218 -19.21 -3.86 -13.40
CA MET A 218 -18.10 -3.40 -12.56
C MET A 218 -18.60 -2.53 -11.40
N TYR A 219 -19.60 -1.68 -11.61
CA TYR A 219 -20.24 -0.90 -10.55
C TYR A 219 -20.98 -1.78 -9.55
N ASP A 220 -21.77 -2.75 -10.02
CA ASP A 220 -22.48 -3.68 -9.16
C ASP A 220 -21.49 -4.48 -8.29
N CYS A 221 -20.41 -4.99 -8.90
CA CYS A 221 -19.31 -5.63 -8.16
C CYS A 221 -18.69 -4.70 -7.12
N PHE A 222 -18.39 -3.45 -7.49
CA PHE A 222 -17.76 -2.47 -6.60
C PHE A 222 -18.62 -2.18 -5.37
N MET A 223 -19.93 -2.00 -5.57
CA MET A 223 -20.88 -1.70 -4.50
C MET A 223 -21.16 -2.93 -3.62
N GLU A 224 -21.34 -4.11 -4.20
CA GLU A 224 -21.67 -5.33 -3.44
C GLU A 224 -20.47 -5.90 -2.67
N LYS A 225 -19.25 -5.70 -3.15
CA LYS A 225 -18.02 -6.21 -2.53
C LYS A 225 -17.29 -5.18 -1.67
N ASP A 226 -17.90 -4.02 -1.41
CA ASP A 226 -17.32 -2.94 -0.60
C ASP A 226 -15.90 -2.56 -1.08
N CYS A 227 -15.74 -2.42 -2.40
CA CYS A 227 -14.45 -2.09 -2.98
C CYS A 227 -14.08 -0.62 -2.71
N ASP A 228 -12.83 -0.36 -2.32
CA ASP A 228 -12.23 0.97 -2.38
C ASP A 228 -11.87 1.34 -3.83
N MET A 229 -11.44 0.35 -4.60
CA MET A 229 -11.02 0.52 -5.98
C MET A 229 -11.17 -0.78 -6.76
N VAL A 230 -11.66 -0.66 -7.98
CA VAL A 230 -11.49 -1.65 -9.04
C VAL A 230 -10.81 -0.94 -10.21
N GLU A 231 -9.65 -1.44 -10.63
CA GLU A 231 -8.87 -0.92 -11.75
C GLU A 231 -8.69 -2.02 -12.80
N ILE A 232 -8.93 -1.69 -14.06
CA ILE A 232 -8.73 -2.54 -15.23
C ILE A 232 -7.71 -1.84 -16.13
N ASN A 233 -6.50 -2.38 -16.17
CA ASN A 233 -5.42 -1.79 -16.96
C ASN A 233 -4.45 -2.86 -17.51
N PRO A 234 -4.56 -3.24 -18.80
CA PRO A 234 -5.42 -2.60 -19.81
C PRO A 234 -6.85 -3.17 -19.85
N LEU A 235 -7.81 -2.29 -20.15
CA LEU A 235 -9.08 -2.65 -20.78
C LEU A 235 -8.82 -2.80 -22.28
N VAL A 236 -9.05 -3.99 -22.83
CA VAL A 236 -8.64 -4.34 -24.19
C VAL A 236 -9.84 -4.42 -25.12
N LEU A 237 -9.74 -3.78 -26.28
CA LEU A 237 -10.50 -4.16 -27.47
C LEU A 237 -9.67 -5.18 -28.26
N THR A 238 -10.22 -6.37 -28.47
CA THR A 238 -9.59 -7.40 -29.30
C THR A 238 -9.93 -7.19 -30.78
N LYS A 239 -9.11 -7.72 -31.68
CA LYS A 239 -9.37 -7.78 -33.13
C LYS A 239 -10.69 -8.49 -33.50
N ASP A 240 -11.22 -9.34 -32.61
CA ASP A 240 -12.53 -9.98 -32.75
C ASP A 240 -13.68 -9.12 -32.21
N ASN A 241 -13.46 -7.82 -32.02
CA ASN A 241 -14.43 -6.83 -31.53
C ASN A 241 -15.02 -7.10 -30.13
N LYS A 242 -14.27 -7.79 -29.25
CA LYS A 242 -14.63 -8.00 -27.85
C LYS A 242 -13.90 -7.03 -26.93
N VAL A 243 -14.61 -6.52 -25.93
CA VAL A 243 -14.05 -5.70 -24.84
C VAL A 243 -13.80 -6.58 -23.62
N LEU A 244 -12.55 -6.68 -23.17
CA LEU A 244 -12.12 -7.57 -22.08
C LEU A 244 -11.29 -6.81 -21.03
N ALA A 245 -11.46 -7.15 -19.76
CA ALA A 245 -10.58 -6.74 -18.68
C ALA A 245 -9.34 -7.64 -18.66
N ALA A 246 -8.24 -7.21 -19.30
CA ALA A 246 -7.08 -8.05 -19.52
C ALA A 246 -6.17 -8.19 -18.29
N ASP A 247 -6.19 -7.20 -17.41
CA ASP A 247 -5.57 -7.20 -16.09
C ASP A 247 -6.47 -6.38 -15.15
N SER A 248 -6.64 -6.87 -13.92
CA SER A 248 -7.54 -6.28 -12.94
C SER A 248 -6.88 -6.23 -11.57
N LYS A 249 -7.00 -5.07 -10.92
CA LYS A 249 -6.59 -4.83 -9.54
C LYS A 249 -7.81 -4.43 -8.72
N MET A 250 -7.99 -5.06 -7.58
CA MET A 250 -9.11 -4.81 -6.68
C MET A 250 -8.60 -4.60 -5.27
N THR A 251 -9.06 -3.52 -4.64
CA THR A 251 -8.85 -3.25 -3.21
C THR A 251 -10.19 -3.07 -2.54
N VAL A 252 -10.33 -3.65 -1.35
CA VAL A 252 -11.56 -3.74 -0.57
C VAL A 252 -11.39 -3.00 0.75
N ASP A 253 -12.43 -2.29 1.19
CA ASP A 253 -12.47 -1.59 2.46
C ASP A 253 -12.29 -2.60 3.61
N ASP A 254 -11.21 -2.43 4.38
CA ASP A 254 -10.89 -3.29 5.52
C ASP A 254 -11.96 -3.19 6.62
N ASN A 255 -12.67 -2.07 6.72
CA ASN A 255 -13.77 -1.89 7.66
C ASN A 255 -15.02 -2.69 7.29
N ALA A 256 -15.15 -3.15 6.04
CA ALA A 256 -16.28 -3.94 5.58
C ALA A 256 -16.07 -5.46 5.71
N ILE A 257 -14.88 -5.91 6.12
CA ILE A 257 -14.51 -7.33 6.18
C ILE A 257 -15.44 -8.16 7.07
N PHE A 258 -16.05 -7.57 8.10
CA PHE A 258 -17.03 -8.25 8.95
C PHE A 258 -18.27 -8.77 8.19
N ARG A 259 -18.54 -8.27 6.98
CA ARG A 259 -19.61 -8.74 6.09
C ARG A 259 -19.11 -9.29 4.74
N GLN A 260 -17.80 -9.27 4.49
CA GLN A 260 -17.14 -9.77 3.28
C GLN A 260 -16.21 -10.94 3.62
N HIS A 261 -16.76 -11.97 4.28
CA HIS A 261 -15.97 -13.12 4.77
C HIS A 261 -15.30 -13.91 3.64
N ASP A 262 -15.97 -14.05 2.49
CA ASP A 262 -15.43 -14.71 1.29
C ASP A 262 -14.18 -14.01 0.76
N LEU A 263 -14.13 -12.68 0.83
CA LEU A 263 -12.95 -11.91 0.43
C LEU A 263 -11.81 -12.05 1.45
N LYS A 264 -12.12 -12.13 2.74
CA LYS A 264 -11.09 -12.33 3.78
C LYS A 264 -10.39 -13.67 3.65
N GLU A 265 -11.09 -14.72 3.24
CA GLU A 265 -10.49 -16.04 2.97
C GLU A 265 -9.49 -16.01 1.80
N MET A 266 -9.60 -15.03 0.90
CA MET A 266 -8.70 -14.85 -0.23
C MET A 266 -7.43 -14.05 0.10
N GLU A 267 -7.34 -13.47 1.29
CA GLU A 267 -6.22 -12.61 1.69
C GLU A 267 -4.90 -13.37 1.70
N ASP A 268 -3.94 -12.91 0.90
CA ASP A 268 -2.60 -13.48 0.87
C ASP A 268 -1.65 -12.71 1.79
N ARG A 269 -1.54 -13.20 3.03
CA ARG A 269 -0.66 -12.61 4.06
C ARG A 269 0.83 -12.82 3.77
N THR A 270 1.21 -13.67 2.81
CA THR A 270 2.62 -13.82 2.41
C THR A 270 3.17 -12.59 1.70
N GLN A 271 2.28 -11.69 1.28
CA GLN A 271 2.59 -10.44 0.58
C GLN A 271 2.77 -9.27 1.55
N LEU A 272 2.53 -9.48 2.85
CA LEU A 272 2.76 -8.49 3.88
C LEU A 272 4.23 -8.51 4.31
N ASN A 273 4.75 -7.34 4.68
CA ASN A 273 6.05 -7.28 5.34
C ASN A 273 5.99 -8.07 6.65
N GLU A 274 7.04 -8.84 6.98
CA GLU A 274 7.06 -9.68 8.19
C GLU A 274 6.82 -8.86 9.47
N LYS A 275 7.33 -7.62 9.52
CA LYS A 275 7.16 -6.69 10.65
C LYS A 275 5.70 -6.24 10.77
N GLU A 276 5.05 -5.97 9.63
CA GLU A 276 3.62 -5.62 9.57
C GLU A 276 2.74 -6.81 9.98
N ALA A 277 3.03 -8.00 9.47
CA ALA A 277 2.31 -9.22 9.81
C ALA A 277 2.47 -9.59 11.30
N HIS A 278 3.64 -9.33 11.92
CA HIS A 278 3.84 -9.49 13.35
C HIS A 278 3.01 -8.47 14.15
N ALA A 279 3.05 -7.21 13.77
CA ALA A 279 2.31 -6.14 14.44
C ALA A 279 0.79 -6.37 14.42
N GLU A 280 0.24 -6.82 13.29
CA GLU A 280 -1.19 -7.10 13.14
C GLU A 280 -1.70 -8.16 14.14
N LYS A 281 -0.88 -9.14 14.53
CA LYS A 281 -1.25 -10.16 15.53
C LYS A 281 -1.55 -9.57 16.92
N TYR A 282 -1.04 -8.37 17.19
CA TYR A 282 -1.22 -7.65 18.45
C TYR A 282 -2.09 -6.40 18.29
N ASP A 283 -2.83 -6.30 17.18
CA ASP A 283 -3.69 -5.15 16.85
C ASP A 283 -2.90 -3.83 16.83
N LEU A 284 -1.65 -3.90 16.36
CA LEU A 284 -0.76 -2.75 16.24
C LEU A 284 -0.78 -2.19 14.83
N ASN A 285 -0.95 -0.87 14.72
CA ASN A 285 -1.00 -0.20 13.45
C ASN A 285 0.39 0.14 12.92
N TYR A 286 1.11 -0.86 12.41
CA TYR A 286 2.49 -0.72 11.94
C TYR A 286 2.57 -0.65 10.40
N ILE A 287 3.43 0.22 9.88
CA ILE A 287 3.80 0.25 8.46
C ILE A 287 5.31 0.48 8.35
N HIS A 288 5.99 -0.35 7.56
CA HIS A 288 7.42 -0.21 7.32
C HIS A 288 7.70 0.91 6.30
N ILE A 289 8.73 1.74 6.56
CA ILE A 289 9.08 2.88 5.71
C ILE A 289 10.52 2.80 5.19
N GLY A 290 11.46 2.27 5.98
CA GLY A 290 12.88 2.15 5.58
C GLY A 290 13.73 3.35 6.03
N GLY A 291 14.09 3.36 7.31
CA GLY A 291 14.83 4.43 8.00
C GLY A 291 15.46 3.91 9.29
N ASN A 292 15.98 4.81 10.14
CA ASN A 292 16.79 4.43 11.31
C ASN A 292 16.24 4.88 12.67
N ILE A 293 15.12 5.59 12.70
CA ILE A 293 14.45 6.00 13.94
C ILE A 293 13.09 5.30 14.04
N GLY A 294 12.99 4.35 14.96
CA GLY A 294 11.76 3.64 15.24
C GLY A 294 10.77 4.56 15.94
N CYS A 295 9.54 4.69 15.44
CA CYS A 295 8.51 5.52 16.06
C CYS A 295 7.53 4.63 16.82
N LEU A 296 7.10 5.06 18.01
CA LEU A 296 5.98 4.46 18.75
C LEU A 296 5.11 5.60 19.29
N VAL A 297 3.89 5.69 18.78
CA VAL A 297 3.01 6.84 19.01
C VAL A 297 1.57 6.36 19.24
N ASN A 298 0.75 7.14 19.93
CA ASN A 298 -0.68 6.92 20.01
C ASN A 298 -1.45 7.96 19.17
N GLY A 299 -2.32 7.47 18.30
CA GLY A 299 -3.09 8.24 17.33
C GLY A 299 -2.35 8.48 16.02
N ALA A 300 -2.97 8.08 14.91
CA ALA A 300 -2.42 8.18 13.56
C ALA A 300 -1.94 9.59 13.18
N GLY A 301 -2.66 10.65 13.57
CA GLY A 301 -2.25 12.04 13.29
C GLY A 301 -0.95 12.43 13.98
N LEU A 302 -0.78 12.03 15.25
CA LEU A 302 0.45 12.28 16.01
C LEU A 302 1.59 11.40 15.48
N ALA A 303 1.30 10.17 15.06
CA ALA A 303 2.29 9.28 14.46
C ALA A 303 2.87 9.89 13.17
N MET A 304 2.02 10.41 12.28
CA MET A 304 2.45 11.14 11.08
C MET A 304 3.28 12.38 11.42
N SER A 305 2.79 13.23 12.34
CA SER A 305 3.54 14.42 12.75
C SER A 305 4.89 14.10 13.39
N THR A 306 4.99 12.95 14.07
CA THR A 306 6.24 12.47 14.67
C THR A 306 7.26 12.09 13.61
N MET A 307 6.83 11.40 12.55
CA MET A 307 7.70 11.10 11.41
C MET A 307 8.16 12.37 10.69
N ASP A 308 7.24 13.31 10.46
CA ASP A 308 7.54 14.58 9.80
C ASP A 308 8.56 15.40 10.58
N ILE A 309 8.43 15.51 11.91
CA ILE A 309 9.35 16.29 12.73
C ILE A 309 10.72 15.60 12.87
N ILE A 310 10.78 14.26 12.89
CA ILE A 310 12.05 13.52 12.79
C ILE A 310 12.76 13.91 11.49
N LYS A 311 12.03 13.87 10.36
CA LYS A 311 12.56 14.21 9.05
C LYS A 311 13.01 15.66 8.96
N LEU A 312 12.25 16.59 9.56
CA LEU A 312 12.60 18.01 9.65
C LEU A 312 13.95 18.24 10.33
N TYR A 313 14.30 17.43 11.34
CA TYR A 313 15.58 17.50 12.03
C TYR A 313 16.68 16.61 11.41
N GLY A 314 16.42 16.06 10.22
CA GLY A 314 17.37 15.28 9.42
C GLY A 314 17.61 13.88 9.97
N GLY A 315 16.65 13.31 10.71
CA GLY A 315 16.58 11.88 10.97
C GLY A 315 15.72 11.16 9.92
N GLU A 316 15.76 9.83 9.90
CA GLU A 316 14.98 9.01 8.97
C GLU A 316 14.00 8.14 9.75
N PRO A 317 12.68 8.41 9.72
CA PRO A 317 11.71 7.56 10.40
C PRO A 317 11.69 6.16 9.76
N ALA A 318 11.84 5.13 10.57
CA ALA A 318 11.91 3.73 10.12
C ALA A 318 10.54 3.12 9.84
N ASN A 319 9.52 3.60 10.54
CA ASN A 319 8.18 3.06 10.53
C ASN A 319 7.13 4.10 10.94
N PHE A 320 5.89 3.84 10.54
CA PHE A 320 4.70 4.34 11.21
C PHE A 320 4.27 3.27 12.23
N LEU A 321 3.95 3.66 13.46
CA LEU A 321 3.34 2.77 14.44
C LEU A 321 2.41 3.55 15.36
N ASP A 322 1.13 3.27 15.21
CA ASP A 322 0.07 3.75 16.10
C ASP A 322 -0.39 2.61 17.03
N VAL A 323 -0.19 2.77 18.33
CA VAL A 323 -0.65 1.80 19.35
C VAL A 323 -2.11 2.02 19.76
N GLY A 324 -2.76 3.06 19.26
CA GLY A 324 -4.11 3.46 19.63
C GLY A 324 -4.19 4.21 20.97
N GLY A 325 -5.35 4.80 21.27
CA GLY A 325 -5.57 5.60 22.48
C GLY A 325 -5.71 4.78 23.78
N SER A 326 -5.85 3.46 23.66
CA SER A 326 -6.16 2.55 24.77
C SER A 326 -5.19 1.36 24.83
N ALA A 327 -3.99 1.52 24.27
CA ALA A 327 -2.95 0.48 24.26
C ALA A 327 -2.70 -0.09 25.66
N ASP A 328 -2.71 -1.41 25.77
CA ASP A 328 -2.37 -2.11 27.02
C ASP A 328 -0.85 -2.36 27.15
N ALA A 329 -0.45 -2.98 28.27
CA ALA A 329 0.96 -3.25 28.55
C ALA A 329 1.57 -4.30 27.60
N ASP A 330 0.78 -5.23 27.10
CA ASP A 330 1.26 -6.31 26.22
C ASP A 330 1.50 -5.77 24.81
N GLN A 331 0.56 -4.98 24.28
CA GLN A 331 0.70 -4.27 23.01
C GLN A 331 1.94 -3.36 23.01
N MET A 332 2.16 -2.61 24.10
CA MET A 332 3.34 -1.76 24.25
C MET A 332 4.65 -2.56 24.31
N THR A 333 4.63 -3.72 24.97
CA THR A 333 5.81 -4.60 25.07
C THR A 333 6.17 -5.19 23.70
N GLU A 334 5.18 -5.64 22.94
CA GLU A 334 5.41 -6.19 21.59
C GLU A 334 5.84 -5.11 20.60
N ALA A 335 5.25 -3.91 20.65
CA ALA A 335 5.71 -2.75 19.91
C ALA A 335 7.19 -2.45 20.20
N MET A 336 7.59 -2.48 21.48
CA MET A 336 8.99 -2.25 21.88
C MET A 336 9.92 -3.36 21.41
N LYS A 337 9.50 -4.63 21.47
CA LYS A 337 10.27 -5.78 20.94
C LYS A 337 10.49 -5.65 19.45
N LEU A 338 9.46 -5.27 18.70
CA LEU A 338 9.52 -5.08 17.26
C LEU A 338 10.60 -4.05 16.92
N LEU A 339 10.53 -2.86 17.53
CA LEU A 339 11.48 -1.77 17.26
C LEU A 339 12.89 -2.05 17.80
N ASN A 340 13.03 -2.66 18.98
CA ASN A 340 14.33 -2.94 19.58
C ASN A 340 15.10 -4.06 18.84
N ASN A 341 14.42 -4.97 18.15
CA ASN A 341 15.06 -6.04 17.38
C ASN A 341 15.22 -5.74 15.90
N ASP A 342 14.62 -4.66 15.39
CA ASP A 342 14.75 -4.26 13.98
C ASP A 342 16.19 -3.82 13.65
N PRO A 343 16.95 -4.52 12.79
CA PRO A 343 18.35 -4.16 12.53
C PRO A 343 18.53 -2.78 11.88
N GLU A 344 17.50 -2.21 11.26
CA GLU A 344 17.55 -0.89 10.61
C GLU A 344 17.41 0.26 11.62
N VAL A 345 16.73 0.00 12.74
CA VAL A 345 16.47 1.00 13.77
C VAL A 345 17.70 1.15 14.68
N SER A 346 18.19 2.37 14.84
CA SER A 346 19.31 2.72 15.72
C SER A 346 18.87 3.45 16.99
N ALA A 347 17.74 4.14 16.97
CA ALA A 347 17.12 4.78 18.13
C ALA A 347 15.60 4.70 18.05
N ILE A 348 14.92 4.78 19.19
CA ILE A 348 13.45 4.71 19.27
C ILE A 348 12.92 6.04 19.81
N PHE A 349 11.94 6.63 19.12
CA PHE A 349 11.18 7.77 19.60
C PHE A 349 9.79 7.32 20.05
N VAL A 350 9.57 7.34 21.37
CA VAL A 350 8.26 7.14 21.98
C VAL A 350 7.62 8.50 22.24
N ASN A 351 6.55 8.83 21.52
CA ASN A 351 5.83 10.09 21.68
C ASN A 351 4.37 9.79 22.01
N ILE A 352 4.00 9.93 23.28
CA ILE A 352 2.65 9.61 23.75
C ILE A 352 1.99 10.83 24.37
N PHE A 353 0.79 11.13 23.89
CA PHE A 353 -0.11 12.06 24.53
C PHE A 353 -1.14 11.28 25.36
N GLY A 354 -0.91 11.21 26.67
CA GLY A 354 -1.77 10.56 27.65
C GLY A 354 -3.08 11.32 27.84
N GLY A 355 -4.14 10.82 27.21
CA GLY A 355 -5.52 11.20 27.52
C GLY A 355 -6.04 10.38 28.70
N ILE A 356 -6.66 9.23 28.39
CA ILE A 356 -7.16 8.28 29.40
C ILE A 356 -6.00 7.53 30.08
N LEU A 357 -4.93 7.29 29.34
CA LEU A 357 -3.73 6.60 29.83
C LEU A 357 -2.87 7.53 30.70
N LYS A 358 -2.54 7.09 31.92
CA LYS A 358 -1.66 7.84 32.83
C LYS A 358 -0.18 7.59 32.49
N CYS A 359 0.60 8.66 32.44
CA CYS A 359 2.00 8.61 31.99
C CYS A 359 2.90 7.77 32.91
N ASP A 360 2.63 7.75 34.22
CA ASP A 360 3.37 6.96 35.20
C ASP A 360 3.18 5.45 34.99
N VAL A 361 1.93 5.02 34.74
CA VAL A 361 1.62 3.61 34.41
C VAL A 361 2.33 3.20 33.12
N LEU A 362 2.24 4.04 32.08
CA LEU A 362 2.95 3.79 30.82
C LEU A 362 4.47 3.69 31.03
N THR A 363 5.04 4.59 31.84
CA THR A 363 6.48 4.57 32.14
C THR A 363 6.87 3.28 32.87
N GLN A 364 6.04 2.78 33.79
CA GLN A 364 6.26 1.48 34.42
C GLN A 364 6.28 0.35 33.39
N SER A 365 5.31 0.32 32.46
CA SER A 365 5.26 -0.68 31.39
C SER A 365 6.49 -0.62 30.48
N ILE A 366 6.94 0.59 30.10
CA ILE A 366 8.16 0.77 29.29
C ILE A 366 9.38 0.26 30.06
N LEU A 367 9.53 0.58 31.34
CA LEU A 367 10.65 0.10 32.16
C LEU A 367 10.62 -1.42 32.35
N GLN A 368 9.44 -2.01 32.47
CA GLN A 368 9.29 -3.47 32.56
C GLN A 368 9.65 -4.14 31.23
N ALA A 369 9.11 -3.64 30.11
CA ALA A 369 9.45 -4.11 28.78
C ALA A 369 10.96 -3.97 28.53
N ALA A 370 11.56 -2.84 28.90
CA ALA A 370 12.99 -2.60 28.78
C ALA A 370 13.84 -3.65 29.51
N LYS A 371 13.43 -4.06 30.72
CA LYS A 371 14.08 -5.13 31.50
C LYS A 371 13.88 -6.51 30.90
N GLN A 372 12.69 -6.81 30.36
CA GLN A 372 12.38 -8.10 29.76
C GLN A 372 13.07 -8.30 28.41
N VAL A 373 13.11 -7.25 27.59
CA VAL A 373 13.61 -7.28 26.21
C VAL A 373 15.13 -7.09 26.17
N GLY A 374 15.69 -6.38 27.14
CA GLY A 374 17.09 -5.93 27.11
C GLY A 374 17.26 -4.86 26.03
N LEU A 375 17.05 -3.59 26.39
CA LEU A 375 17.20 -2.48 25.45
C LEU A 375 18.63 -2.44 24.88
N LYS A 376 18.72 -2.50 23.55
CA LYS A 376 19.97 -2.37 22.81
C LYS A 376 20.11 -0.97 22.22
N LYS A 377 19.01 -0.21 22.20
CA LYS A 377 18.88 1.05 21.47
C LYS A 377 18.42 2.15 22.42
N PRO A 378 18.96 3.37 22.28
CA PRO A 378 18.50 4.50 23.08
C PRO A 378 17.05 4.85 22.72
N ILE A 379 16.28 5.17 23.76
CA ILE A 379 14.90 5.62 23.65
C ILE A 379 14.83 7.10 24.01
N VAL A 380 14.25 7.92 23.15
CA VAL A 380 13.77 9.24 23.54
C VAL A 380 12.28 9.13 23.84
N LEU A 381 11.90 9.54 25.04
CA LEU A 381 10.55 9.43 25.55
C LEU A 381 9.97 10.82 25.76
N ARG A 382 8.86 11.12 25.08
CA ARG A 382 8.07 12.31 25.32
C ARG A 382 6.66 11.93 25.74
N LEU A 383 6.32 12.26 26.99
CA LEU A 383 5.00 12.03 27.57
C LEU A 383 4.36 13.37 27.93
N LYS A 384 3.11 13.56 27.52
CA LYS A 384 2.26 14.68 28.00
C LYS A 384 0.90 14.16 28.39
N GLY A 385 0.37 14.62 29.52
CA GLY A 385 -0.92 14.16 30.02
C GLY A 385 -0.94 14.02 31.54
N THR A 386 -1.90 13.25 32.06
CA THR A 386 -1.99 12.95 33.48
C THR A 386 -0.74 12.23 33.97
N ASN A 387 -0.19 12.69 35.10
CA ASN A 387 1.00 12.14 35.76
C ASN A 387 2.31 12.22 34.94
N SER A 388 2.41 13.10 33.94
CA SER A 388 3.67 13.28 33.19
C SER A 388 4.84 13.72 34.09
N ASP A 389 4.57 14.52 35.12
CA ASP A 389 5.61 14.96 36.06
C ASP A 389 6.13 13.79 36.92
N ILE A 390 5.25 12.88 37.31
CA ILE A 390 5.63 11.66 38.04
C ILE A 390 6.47 10.76 37.13
N ALA A 391 6.04 10.55 35.88
CA ALA A 391 6.79 9.80 34.88
C ALA A 391 8.21 10.35 34.66
N LYS A 392 8.35 11.68 34.61
CA LYS A 392 9.65 12.35 34.52
C LYS A 392 10.53 12.04 35.73
N GLU A 393 10.00 12.19 36.94
CA GLU A 393 10.76 11.91 38.17
C GLU A 393 11.14 10.42 38.31
N MET A 394 10.37 9.49 37.73
CA MET A 394 10.73 8.06 37.69
C MET A 394 12.04 7.78 36.92
N LEU A 395 12.36 8.59 35.92
CA LEU A 395 13.51 8.40 35.01
C LEU A 395 14.72 9.28 35.38
N LYS A 396 14.51 10.30 36.21
CA LYS A 396 15.50 11.31 36.57
C LYS A 396 16.74 10.68 37.20
N GLY A 397 17.91 10.98 36.61
CA GLY A 397 19.21 10.50 37.07
C GLY A 397 19.53 9.04 36.69
N LYS A 398 18.66 8.39 35.91
CA LYS A 398 18.84 7.00 35.43
C LYS A 398 18.88 6.91 33.91
N GLU A 399 18.96 8.04 33.22
CA GLU A 399 18.77 8.13 31.77
C GLU A 399 19.82 7.32 31.01
N THR A 400 21.09 7.48 31.38
CA THR A 400 22.21 6.75 30.77
C THR A 400 22.23 5.28 31.17
N GLU A 401 21.85 4.95 32.41
CA GLU A 401 21.78 3.56 32.90
C GLU A 401 20.70 2.77 32.15
N LEU A 402 19.53 3.38 31.94
CA LEU A 402 18.39 2.75 31.30
C LEU A 402 18.41 2.88 29.78
N GLY A 403 19.21 3.80 29.24
CA GLY A 403 19.17 4.20 27.83
C GLY A 403 17.87 4.92 27.45
N ILE A 404 17.19 5.56 28.41
CA ILE A 404 15.89 6.23 28.22
C ILE A 404 16.04 7.72 28.57
N PHE A 405 15.79 8.58 27.60
CA PHE A 405 15.93 10.02 27.72
C PHE A 405 14.57 10.70 27.67
N TYR A 406 14.16 11.32 28.77
CA TYR A 406 12.89 12.04 28.83
C TYR A 406 13.02 13.46 28.28
N GLU A 407 12.10 13.87 27.42
CA GLU A 407 11.97 15.24 26.90
C GLU A 407 10.50 15.68 26.98
N GLU A 408 10.25 16.91 27.40
CA GLU A 408 8.87 17.41 27.54
C GLU A 408 8.30 17.96 26.24
N ASP A 409 9.15 18.72 25.53
CA ASP A 409 8.77 19.43 24.33
C ASP A 409 8.95 18.54 23.09
N PHE A 410 8.05 18.70 22.12
CA PHE A 410 8.04 17.84 20.95
C PHE A 410 9.26 18.12 20.05
N ASP A 411 9.61 19.40 19.87
CA ASP A 411 10.77 19.81 19.09
C ASP A 411 12.07 19.34 19.73
N THR A 412 12.23 19.51 21.06
CA THR A 412 13.46 19.07 21.74
C THR A 412 13.63 17.55 21.70
N ALA A 413 12.54 16.79 21.87
CA ALA A 413 12.54 15.34 21.75
C ALA A 413 12.95 14.88 20.34
N ALA A 414 12.39 15.48 19.30
CA ALA A 414 12.69 15.15 17.91
C ALA A 414 14.16 15.48 17.55
N GLN A 415 14.67 16.65 17.97
CA GLN A 415 16.08 17.00 17.79
C GLN A 415 17.01 16.00 18.49
N LYS A 416 16.66 15.61 19.72
CA LYS A 416 17.47 14.67 20.50
C LYS A 416 17.57 13.31 19.82
N VAL A 417 16.44 12.73 19.40
CA VAL A 417 16.47 11.42 18.75
C VAL A 417 17.22 11.48 17.41
N ALA A 418 17.03 12.54 16.62
CA ALA A 418 17.77 12.73 15.37
C ALA A 418 19.29 12.84 15.61
N ASN A 419 19.72 13.50 16.68
CA ASN A 419 21.14 13.64 17.02
C ASN A 419 21.74 12.32 17.51
N LEU A 420 20.99 11.51 18.25
CA LEU A 420 21.47 10.20 18.73
C LEU A 420 21.86 9.26 17.60
N VAL A 421 21.18 9.35 16.44
CA VAL A 421 21.47 8.48 15.29
C VAL A 421 22.57 9.05 14.38
N LYS A 422 22.82 10.36 14.39
CA LYS A 422 23.93 10.97 13.64
C LYS A 422 25.31 10.72 14.27
N CYS A 423 25.34 10.42 15.57
CA CYS A 423 26.56 10.19 16.32
C CYS A 423 26.98 8.71 16.37
N GLN A 424 26.22 7.82 15.74
CA GLN A 424 26.53 6.40 15.55
C GLN A 424 26.92 6.16 14.09
#